data_AF-W2I3X0-F1
#
_entry.id   AF-W2I3X0-F1
#
_cell.length_a   1.000
_cell.length_b   1.000
_cell.length_c   1.000
_cell.angle_alpha   90.00
_cell.angle_beta   90.00
_cell.angle_gamma   90.00
#
_symmetry.space_group_name_H-M   'P 1'
#
loop_
_entity.id
_entity.type
_entity.pdbx_description
1 polymer ?
#
loop_
_entity_poly.entity_id
_entity_poly.type
_entity_poly.pdbx_seq_one_letter_code
_entity_poly.pdbx_strand_id
1 'polypeptide(L)'
;MGVFRILSLLLFAPQLFQHGQAYNIGIGKSDITGPAATIVMMGFADSTETTQGILNRQYARAFLIEDADTNNRVMFVHCDLMSVMQLVHQEVLTKLASKYHGLYTEQNVILHASHTHAGPGGTAGYFLYDVSILGFVNDNFEKIVSGILEAIDAAHHSMENGTIRWNKGEVVKGGNNRSPKAYLANPASERALYDSNIDTTMRALHFYNDEGKLRGVLAFYPVHPTSLTGKNHLISGDNKGYAEFLLEDELDDVIVGIGIANAGDVSPNLVDNGNGTFRGEGKTLIESAEIMGKRQYYTLSALIEGDSELIEGSVVANLSYIDFAKVSLNGVNATADNPYADRTCPAVLGQNFGAGTEDGRGVGGFTEGDLKANKLFRTLGAIIKKTPK
;
A
#
# COMPACT_ATOMS: atom_id res chain seq x y z
N MET A 1 -80.20 -22.18 7.25
CA MET A 1 -79.15 -21.43 6.52
C MET A 1 -78.03 -21.17 7.51
N GLY A 2 -77.00 -22.02 7.50
CA GLY A 2 -75.87 -21.95 8.44
C GLY A 2 -74.76 -21.08 7.87
N VAL A 3 -74.23 -20.16 8.68
CA VAL A 3 -73.07 -19.33 8.34
C VAL A 3 -71.89 -19.84 9.14
N PHE A 4 -71.00 -20.57 8.49
CA PHE A 4 -69.69 -20.93 9.03
C PHE A 4 -68.76 -19.72 8.94
N ARG A 5 -68.34 -19.17 10.09
CA ARG A 5 -67.23 -18.22 10.17
C ARG A 5 -65.92 -19.00 10.16
N ILE A 6 -65.14 -18.85 9.09
CA ILE A 6 -63.76 -19.31 9.02
C ILE A 6 -62.90 -18.27 9.74
N LEU A 7 -62.30 -18.64 10.88
CA LEU A 7 -61.21 -17.88 11.50
C LEU A 7 -59.93 -18.18 10.72
N SER A 8 -59.40 -17.18 10.02
CA SER A 8 -58.06 -17.24 9.43
C SER A 8 -57.02 -17.01 10.54
N LEU A 9 -56.34 -18.07 10.97
CA LEU A 9 -55.10 -17.93 11.74
C LEU A 9 -54.00 -17.40 10.80
N LEU A 10 -53.59 -16.15 11.01
CA LEU A 10 -52.33 -15.62 10.49
C LEU A 10 -51.18 -16.25 11.29
N LEU A 11 -50.57 -17.28 10.73
CA LEU A 11 -49.28 -17.80 11.20
C LEU A 11 -48.21 -16.74 10.89
N PHE A 12 -47.74 -16.05 11.93
CA PHE A 12 -46.49 -15.31 11.86
C PHE A 12 -45.35 -16.33 11.72
N ALA A 13 -44.85 -16.50 10.50
CA ALA A 13 -43.57 -17.16 10.29
C ALA A 13 -42.49 -16.28 10.95
N PRO A 14 -41.63 -16.83 11.82
CA PRO A 14 -40.47 -16.08 12.26
C PRO A 14 -39.64 -15.79 11.01
N GLN A 15 -39.42 -14.51 10.71
CA GLN A 15 -38.33 -14.14 9.81
C GLN A 15 -37.06 -14.65 10.47
N LEU A 16 -36.51 -15.74 9.93
CA LEU A 16 -35.12 -16.08 10.15
C LEU A 16 -34.33 -14.87 9.65
N PHE A 17 -33.91 -14.01 10.57
CA PHE A 17 -32.80 -13.12 10.30
C PHE A 17 -31.64 -14.05 9.94
N GLN A 18 -31.30 -14.11 8.65
CA GLN A 18 -29.97 -14.55 8.25
C GLN A 18 -29.02 -13.68 9.08
N HIS A 19 -28.41 -14.28 10.10
CA HIS A 19 -27.27 -13.64 10.74
C HIS A 19 -26.25 -13.52 9.62
N GLY A 20 -25.89 -12.28 9.29
CA GLY A 20 -24.79 -12.01 8.38
C GLY A 20 -23.58 -12.84 8.80
N GLN A 21 -22.81 -13.33 7.83
CA GLN A 21 -21.67 -14.20 8.13
C GLN A 21 -20.74 -13.51 9.15
N ALA A 22 -20.56 -14.17 10.29
CA ALA A 22 -19.67 -13.71 11.34
C ALA A 22 -18.26 -14.22 11.07
N TYR A 23 -17.27 -13.34 11.20
CA TYR A 23 -15.86 -13.65 11.10
C TYR A 23 -15.21 -13.58 12.48
N ASN A 24 -14.18 -14.37 12.72
CA ASN A 24 -13.25 -14.13 13.81
C ASN A 24 -12.26 -13.05 13.36
N ILE A 25 -12.31 -11.88 13.98
CA ILE A 25 -11.55 -10.68 13.60
C ILE A 25 -10.55 -10.36 14.71
N GLY A 26 -9.27 -10.31 14.34
CA GLY A 26 -8.19 -9.86 15.21
C GLY A 26 -7.56 -8.58 14.68
N ILE A 27 -7.33 -7.59 15.55
CA ILE A 27 -6.73 -6.30 15.18
C ILE A 27 -5.54 -6.02 16.09
N GLY A 28 -4.41 -5.61 15.53
CA GLY A 28 -3.17 -5.38 16.27
C GLY A 28 -2.33 -4.26 15.68
N LYS A 29 -1.52 -3.61 16.51
CA LYS A 29 -0.62 -2.54 16.09
C LYS A 29 0.69 -2.63 16.87
N SER A 30 1.81 -2.42 16.20
CA SER A 30 3.10 -2.21 16.87
C SER A 30 3.97 -1.21 16.13
N ASP A 31 4.92 -0.63 16.84
CA ASP A 31 5.91 0.31 16.34
C ASP A 31 6.98 -0.40 15.49
N ILE A 32 7.27 0.12 14.31
CA ILE A 32 8.33 -0.33 13.39
C ILE A 32 9.36 0.78 13.08
N THR A 33 9.36 1.87 13.86
CA THR A 33 10.25 3.02 13.65
C THR A 33 11.72 2.62 13.79
N GLY A 34 12.47 2.74 12.69
CA GLY A 34 13.90 2.45 12.65
C GLY A 34 14.80 3.56 13.22
N PRO A 35 16.11 3.51 12.94
CA PRO A 35 17.09 4.47 13.45
C PRO A 35 16.83 5.92 13.01
N ALA A 36 16.65 6.81 13.98
CA ALA A 36 16.29 8.22 13.78
C ALA A 36 17.46 9.16 13.44
N ALA A 37 18.68 8.64 13.30
CA ALA A 37 19.86 9.43 12.98
C ALA A 37 20.76 8.70 11.97
N THR A 38 21.32 9.46 11.02
CA THR A 38 22.44 9.10 10.14
C THR A 38 22.18 7.99 9.11
N ILE A 39 20.97 7.44 9.03
CA ILE A 39 20.61 6.43 8.02
C ILE A 39 19.96 7.12 6.83
N VAL A 40 20.42 6.83 5.62
CA VAL A 40 19.79 7.34 4.39
C VAL A 40 18.34 6.85 4.33
N MET A 41 17.43 7.75 3.97
CA MET A 41 16.01 7.49 3.87
C MET A 41 15.69 6.76 2.56
N MET A 42 14.67 5.90 2.60
CA MET A 42 14.32 5.02 1.49
C MET A 42 13.25 5.66 0.61
N GLY A 43 13.57 5.88 -0.66
CA GLY A 43 12.59 6.32 -1.65
C GLY A 43 13.20 7.22 -2.73
N PHE A 44 13.79 8.35 -2.35
CA PHE A 44 14.33 9.32 -3.31
C PHE A 44 15.73 8.98 -3.83
N ALA A 45 16.41 8.00 -3.21
CA ALA A 45 17.78 7.59 -3.55
C ALA A 45 18.79 8.76 -3.53
N ASP A 46 18.59 9.71 -2.62
CA ASP A 46 19.50 10.82 -2.35
C ASP A 46 20.38 10.47 -1.13
N SER A 47 21.69 10.29 -1.35
CA SER A 47 22.64 9.95 -0.29
C SER A 47 22.76 11.01 0.81
N THR A 48 22.25 12.23 0.59
CA THR A 48 22.25 13.31 1.58
C THR A 48 20.99 13.34 2.44
N GLU A 49 19.92 12.64 2.01
CA GLU A 49 18.67 12.50 2.74
C GLU A 49 18.81 11.49 3.88
N THR A 50 19.49 11.89 4.95
CA THR A 50 19.69 11.07 6.15
C THR A 50 18.70 11.41 7.24
N THR A 51 18.29 10.42 8.05
CA THR A 51 17.46 10.64 9.23
C THR A 51 18.17 11.56 10.24
N GLN A 52 17.43 12.52 10.80
CA GLN A 52 17.89 13.50 11.79
C GLN A 52 16.84 13.75 12.89
N GLY A 53 15.84 12.87 13.01
CA GLY A 53 14.76 12.96 13.98
C GLY A 53 13.53 12.19 13.56
N ILE A 54 12.46 12.37 14.32
CA ILE A 54 11.15 11.74 14.10
C ILE A 54 10.10 12.84 14.09
N LEU A 55 9.27 12.89 13.04
CA LEU A 55 8.08 13.72 13.00
C LEU A 55 6.89 12.94 13.59
N ASN A 56 6.65 11.74 13.09
CA ASN A 56 5.76 10.75 13.69
C ASN A 56 6.35 9.35 13.51
N ARG A 57 6.00 8.46 14.43
CA ARG A 57 6.46 7.06 14.38
C ARG A 57 5.81 6.32 13.22
N GLN A 58 6.46 5.25 12.79
CA GLN A 58 5.99 4.32 11.79
C GLN A 58 5.41 3.08 12.48
N TYR A 59 4.26 2.59 12.03
CA TYR A 59 3.58 1.45 12.64
C TYR A 59 3.33 0.32 11.63
N ALA A 60 3.29 -0.91 12.15
CA ALA A 60 2.65 -2.05 11.51
C ALA A 60 1.26 -2.22 12.14
N ARG A 61 0.24 -2.39 11.30
CA ARG A 61 -1.17 -2.56 11.66
C ARG A 61 -1.70 -3.84 11.04
N ALA A 62 -2.02 -4.82 11.87
CA ALA A 62 -2.41 -6.16 11.48
C ALA A 62 -3.92 -6.35 11.59
N PHE A 63 -4.50 -6.95 10.56
CA PHE A 63 -5.91 -7.28 10.41
C PHE A 63 -6.01 -8.77 10.09
N LEU A 64 -6.41 -9.56 11.08
CA LEU A 64 -6.67 -10.98 10.97
C LEU A 64 -8.15 -11.19 10.70
N ILE A 65 -8.46 -11.94 9.64
CA ILE A 65 -9.81 -12.36 9.30
C ILE A 65 -9.79 -13.87 9.23
N GLU A 66 -10.59 -14.54 10.04
CA GLU A 66 -10.80 -15.97 10.01
C GLU A 66 -12.28 -16.28 9.75
N ASP A 67 -12.52 -17.11 8.76
CA ASP A 67 -13.83 -17.70 8.49
C ASP A 67 -14.15 -18.73 9.58
N ALA A 68 -15.15 -18.43 10.40
CA ALA A 68 -15.53 -19.27 11.54
C ALA A 68 -16.00 -20.68 11.12
N ASP A 69 -16.49 -20.85 9.90
CA ASP A 69 -16.99 -22.14 9.41
C ASP A 69 -15.87 -23.03 8.89
N THR A 70 -14.88 -22.44 8.21
CA THR A 70 -13.81 -23.19 7.54
C THR A 70 -12.48 -23.18 8.32
N ASN A 71 -12.33 -22.27 9.27
CA ASN A 71 -11.06 -21.91 9.93
C ASN A 71 -9.98 -21.39 8.97
N ASN A 72 -10.34 -21.10 7.71
CA ASN A 72 -9.45 -20.41 6.78
C ASN A 72 -9.24 -18.99 7.28
N ARG A 73 -8.00 -18.52 7.20
CA ARG A 73 -7.62 -17.20 7.71
C ARG A 73 -6.77 -16.44 6.70
N VAL A 74 -6.82 -15.11 6.79
CA VAL A 74 -5.90 -14.18 6.15
C VAL A 74 -5.40 -13.19 7.20
N MET A 75 -4.09 -13.02 7.27
CA MET A 75 -3.43 -11.96 8.04
C MET A 75 -2.96 -10.88 7.06
N PHE A 76 -3.55 -9.69 7.12
CA PHE A 76 -3.10 -8.53 6.37
C PHE A 76 -2.37 -7.55 7.28
N VAL A 77 -1.14 -7.20 6.97
CA VAL A 77 -0.35 -6.23 7.75
C VAL A 77 -0.02 -5.02 6.88
N HIS A 78 -0.57 -3.86 7.26
CA HIS A 78 -0.25 -2.57 6.69
C HIS A 78 0.92 -1.94 7.46
N CYS A 79 1.99 -1.55 6.77
CA CYS A 79 3.19 -0.98 7.36
C CYS A 79 3.49 0.41 6.83
N ASP A 80 3.83 1.34 7.72
CA ASP A 80 4.38 2.65 7.38
C ASP A 80 5.82 2.53 6.85
N LEU A 81 6.00 2.03 5.63
CA LEU A 81 7.30 1.81 4.97
C LEU A 81 7.23 2.21 3.50
N MET A 82 8.39 2.40 2.85
CA MET A 82 8.44 2.54 1.39
C MET A 82 7.97 1.24 0.71
N SER A 83 8.46 0.10 1.16
CA SER A 83 8.00 -1.21 0.70
C SER A 83 8.29 -2.25 1.78
N VAL A 84 7.55 -3.36 1.74
CA VAL A 84 7.98 -4.55 2.47
C VAL A 84 8.91 -5.34 1.56
N MET A 85 10.19 -5.32 1.89
CA MET A 85 11.21 -5.99 1.11
C MET A 85 11.07 -7.51 1.18
N GLN A 86 11.49 -8.22 0.12
CA GLN A 86 11.41 -9.68 0.09
C GLN A 86 12.13 -10.34 1.27
N LEU A 87 13.30 -9.82 1.67
CA LEU A 87 14.05 -10.32 2.81
C LEU A 87 13.25 -10.19 4.12
N VAL A 88 12.58 -9.05 4.34
CA VAL A 88 11.69 -8.83 5.49
C VAL A 88 10.55 -9.85 5.48
N HIS A 89 9.90 -10.03 4.33
CA HIS A 89 8.81 -10.99 4.19
C HIS A 89 9.25 -12.43 4.51
N GLN A 90 10.38 -12.88 3.97
CA GLN A 90 10.91 -14.23 4.22
C GLN A 90 11.26 -14.45 5.70
N GLU A 91 11.85 -13.45 6.36
CA GLU A 91 12.21 -13.54 7.77
C GLU A 91 10.98 -13.56 8.68
N VAL A 92 9.98 -12.70 8.41
CA VAL A 92 8.70 -12.70 9.13
C VAL A 92 8.03 -14.07 9.01
N LEU A 93 7.91 -14.63 7.79
CA LEU A 93 7.32 -15.96 7.59
C LEU A 93 8.09 -17.06 8.31
N THR A 94 9.43 -17.01 8.31
CA THR A 94 10.28 -17.98 9.01
C THR A 94 10.01 -17.94 10.52
N LYS A 95 9.96 -16.75 11.12
CA LYS A 95 9.68 -16.56 12.55
C LYS A 95 8.23 -16.96 12.90
N LEU A 96 7.25 -16.66 12.04
CA LEU A 96 5.86 -17.07 12.21
C LEU A 96 5.67 -18.59 12.14
N ALA A 97 6.33 -19.26 11.18
CA ALA A 97 6.28 -20.70 11.05
C ALA A 97 6.76 -21.40 12.32
N SER A 98 7.82 -20.87 12.94
CA SER A 98 8.32 -21.37 14.23
C SER A 98 7.38 -21.07 15.40
N LYS A 99 6.84 -19.84 15.49
CA LYS A 99 6.03 -19.39 16.64
C LYS A 99 4.61 -19.98 16.66
N TYR A 100 3.97 -20.08 15.49
CA TYR A 100 2.59 -20.54 15.35
C TYR A 100 2.47 -21.86 14.60
N HIS A 101 3.53 -22.66 14.59
CA HIS A 101 3.52 -24.05 14.08
C HIS A 101 2.93 -24.18 12.66
N GLY A 102 3.26 -23.24 11.77
CA GLY A 102 2.79 -23.24 10.38
C GLY A 102 1.36 -22.73 10.16
N LEU A 103 0.70 -22.15 11.17
CA LEU A 103 -0.63 -21.51 11.03
C LEU A 103 -0.62 -20.34 10.04
N TYR A 104 0.47 -19.58 10.05
CA TYR A 104 0.73 -18.46 9.16
C TYR A 104 1.84 -18.85 8.19
N THR A 105 1.52 -18.77 6.90
CA THR A 105 2.35 -19.19 5.77
C THR A 105 2.34 -18.11 4.70
N GLU A 106 3.17 -18.25 3.67
CA GLU A 106 3.12 -17.39 2.49
C GLU A 106 1.75 -17.38 1.80
N GLN A 107 0.91 -18.40 2.00
CA GLN A 107 -0.41 -18.45 1.36
C GLN A 107 -1.40 -17.48 1.99
N ASN A 108 -1.25 -17.15 3.27
CA ASN A 108 -2.26 -16.42 4.04
C ASN A 108 -1.74 -15.21 4.82
N VAL A 109 -0.47 -14.84 4.68
CA VAL A 109 0.08 -13.60 5.24
C VAL A 109 0.40 -12.63 4.11
N ILE A 110 -0.23 -11.46 4.16
CA ILE A 110 0.00 -10.35 3.24
C ILE A 110 0.70 -9.24 4.01
N LEU A 111 1.90 -8.86 3.57
CA LEU A 111 2.60 -7.70 4.09
C LEU A 111 2.55 -6.58 3.06
N HIS A 112 1.99 -5.45 3.45
CA HIS A 112 1.68 -4.31 2.60
C HIS A 112 2.34 -3.05 3.16
N ALA A 113 2.76 -2.12 2.31
CA ALA A 113 3.39 -0.87 2.72
C ALA A 113 2.58 0.36 2.31
N SER A 114 2.57 1.43 3.10
CA SER A 114 1.96 2.71 2.73
C SER A 114 2.69 3.41 1.57
N HIS A 115 3.95 3.03 1.33
CA HIS A 115 4.90 3.64 0.41
C HIS A 115 5.47 4.98 0.86
N THR A 116 5.54 5.25 2.18
CA THR A 116 6.20 6.46 2.67
C THR A 116 7.67 6.51 2.25
N HIS A 117 8.10 7.64 1.69
CA HIS A 117 9.51 7.92 1.41
C HIS A 117 10.25 8.46 2.65
N ALA A 118 9.53 8.69 3.76
CA ALA A 118 10.06 9.32 4.95
C ALA A 118 10.52 8.30 6.03
N GLY A 119 11.11 7.16 5.64
CA GLY A 119 11.60 6.12 6.56
C GLY A 119 13.07 5.74 6.30
N PRO A 120 13.81 5.24 7.28
CA PRO A 120 15.18 4.75 7.08
C PRO A 120 15.20 3.53 6.12
N GLY A 121 16.24 3.43 5.29
CA GLY A 121 16.41 2.33 4.32
C GLY A 121 17.27 1.16 4.79
N GLY A 122 17.80 0.39 3.84
CA GLY A 122 18.83 -0.62 4.07
C GLY A 122 18.27 -1.98 4.52
N THR A 123 17.13 -2.39 4.00
CA THR A 123 16.42 -3.62 4.42
C THR A 123 16.13 -4.59 3.28
N ALA A 124 16.67 -4.33 2.08
CA ALA A 124 16.24 -5.04 0.88
C ALA A 124 16.91 -6.39 0.69
N GLY A 125 18.21 -6.49 0.97
CA GLY A 125 19.04 -7.65 0.59
C GLY A 125 19.33 -7.72 -0.91
N TYR A 126 18.80 -6.79 -1.70
CA TYR A 126 19.07 -6.62 -3.12
C TYR A 126 19.88 -5.35 -3.36
N PHE A 127 21.01 -5.50 -4.06
CA PHE A 127 21.96 -4.42 -4.32
C PHE A 127 21.33 -3.13 -4.85
N LEU A 128 20.37 -3.22 -5.78
CA LEU A 128 19.73 -2.05 -6.39
C LEU A 128 19.12 -1.10 -5.35
N TYR A 129 18.51 -1.65 -4.31
CA TYR A 129 17.81 -0.88 -3.28
C TYR A 129 18.78 -0.40 -2.20
N ASP A 130 19.68 -1.27 -1.75
CA ASP A 130 20.58 -0.97 -0.62
C ASP A 130 21.79 -0.09 -1.02
N VAL A 131 22.17 -0.02 -2.31
CA VAL A 131 23.33 0.76 -2.76
C VAL A 131 23.19 2.25 -2.43
N SER A 132 21.98 2.81 -2.57
CA SER A 132 21.71 4.21 -2.23
C SER A 132 21.81 4.48 -0.73
N ILE A 133 21.66 3.44 0.09
CA ILE A 133 21.71 3.48 1.56
C ILE A 133 23.11 3.18 2.10
N LEU A 134 24.09 2.96 1.20
CA LEU A 134 25.44 2.52 1.53
C LEU A 134 25.51 1.12 2.16
N GLY A 135 24.46 0.32 2.00
CA GLY A 135 24.40 -1.07 2.43
C GLY A 135 23.19 -1.43 3.28
N PHE A 136 23.27 -2.63 3.87
CA PHE A 136 22.25 -3.19 4.74
C PHE A 136 22.38 -2.66 6.18
N VAL A 137 21.26 -2.27 6.78
CA VAL A 137 21.16 -1.69 8.12
C VAL A 137 20.39 -2.66 9.01
N ASN A 138 21.12 -3.53 9.71
CA ASN A 138 20.55 -4.61 10.51
C ASN A 138 19.56 -4.12 11.58
N ASP A 139 19.87 -3.01 12.25
CA ASP A 139 19.01 -2.46 13.30
C ASP A 139 17.64 -2.05 12.76
N ASN A 140 17.59 -1.49 11.55
CA ASN A 140 16.34 -1.14 10.89
C ASN A 140 15.56 -2.39 10.47
N PHE A 141 16.26 -3.36 9.87
CA PHE A 141 15.69 -4.63 9.47
C PHE A 141 15.06 -5.38 10.64
N GLU A 142 15.80 -5.59 11.73
CA GLU A 142 15.29 -6.29 12.92
C GLU A 142 14.15 -5.54 13.58
N LYS A 143 14.18 -4.19 13.61
CA LYS A 143 13.08 -3.41 14.18
C LYS A 143 11.79 -3.54 13.38
N ILE A 144 11.89 -3.54 12.05
CA ILE A 144 10.73 -3.78 11.17
C ILE A 144 10.20 -5.20 11.35
N VAL A 145 11.06 -6.23 11.30
CA VAL A 145 10.66 -7.64 11.45
C VAL A 145 10.00 -7.87 12.80
N SER A 146 10.61 -7.41 13.89
CA SER A 146 10.05 -7.58 15.24
C SER A 146 8.73 -6.84 15.43
N GLY A 147 8.61 -5.59 14.98
CA GLY A 147 7.35 -4.85 15.08
C GLY A 147 6.22 -5.45 14.23
N ILE A 148 6.52 -5.99 13.04
CA ILE A 148 5.52 -6.75 12.26
C ILE A 148 5.04 -7.98 13.04
N LEU A 149 5.96 -8.74 13.64
CA LEU A 149 5.61 -9.93 14.44
C LEU A 149 4.79 -9.57 15.68
N GLU A 150 5.11 -8.46 16.34
CA GLU A 150 4.35 -7.95 17.49
C GLU A 150 2.94 -7.50 17.10
N ALA A 151 2.78 -6.82 15.95
CA ALA A 151 1.45 -6.44 15.45
C ALA A 151 0.61 -7.68 15.12
N ILE A 152 1.21 -8.69 14.48
CA ILE A 152 0.56 -9.99 14.21
C ILE A 152 0.18 -10.70 15.52
N ASP A 153 1.07 -10.68 16.51
CA ASP A 153 0.82 -11.29 17.83
C ASP A 153 -0.33 -10.60 18.56
N ALA A 154 -0.39 -9.27 18.51
CA ALA A 154 -1.50 -8.51 19.06
C ALA A 154 -2.82 -8.83 18.35
N ALA A 155 -2.83 -8.92 17.01
CA ALA A 155 -4.02 -9.29 16.25
C ALA A 155 -4.47 -10.73 16.54
N HIS A 156 -3.54 -11.68 16.62
CA HIS A 156 -3.85 -13.07 16.93
C HIS A 156 -4.52 -13.23 18.30
N HIS A 157 -4.07 -12.48 19.30
CA HIS A 157 -4.59 -12.56 20.67
C HIS A 157 -5.81 -11.65 20.92
N SER A 158 -6.20 -10.82 19.96
CA SER A 158 -7.38 -9.94 20.06
C SER A 158 -8.58 -10.43 19.27
N MET A 159 -8.53 -11.67 18.75
CA MET A 159 -9.61 -12.26 17.97
C MET A 159 -10.94 -12.31 18.74
N GLU A 160 -11.98 -11.76 18.13
CA GLU A 160 -13.36 -11.91 18.56
C GLU A 160 -14.30 -11.98 17.35
N ASN A 161 -15.52 -12.47 17.57
CA ASN A 161 -16.53 -12.51 16.53
C ASN A 161 -16.95 -11.09 16.10
N GLY A 162 -17.22 -10.94 14.82
CA GLY A 162 -17.64 -9.66 14.27
C GLY A 162 -18.04 -9.70 12.80
N THR A 163 -18.25 -8.52 12.24
CA THR A 163 -18.65 -8.32 10.84
C THR A 163 -17.72 -7.38 10.12
N ILE A 164 -17.61 -7.56 8.81
CA ILE A 164 -16.82 -6.68 7.94
C ILE A 164 -17.77 -5.95 7.02
N ARG A 165 -17.59 -4.64 6.90
CA ARG A 165 -18.37 -3.80 6.00
C ARG A 165 -17.47 -3.11 4.98
N TRP A 166 -18.00 -2.81 3.80
CA TRP A 166 -17.28 -2.18 2.72
C TRP A 166 -18.01 -0.96 2.18
N ASN A 167 -17.26 0.09 1.85
CA ASN A 167 -17.73 1.20 1.02
C ASN A 167 -16.56 1.90 0.31
N LYS A 168 -16.90 2.94 -0.46
CA LYS A 168 -15.94 3.74 -1.23
C LYS A 168 -16.40 5.18 -1.38
N GLY A 169 -15.46 6.10 -1.54
CA GLY A 169 -15.72 7.53 -1.69
C GLY A 169 -14.63 8.23 -2.48
N GLU A 170 -14.94 9.41 -3.02
CA GLU A 170 -13.97 10.21 -3.78
C GLU A 170 -13.10 11.06 -2.84
N VAL A 171 -11.78 11.01 -3.01
CA VAL A 171 -10.85 11.95 -2.37
C VAL A 171 -10.66 13.17 -3.28
N VAL A 172 -11.41 14.23 -2.99
CA VAL A 172 -11.35 15.48 -3.75
C VAL A 172 -9.96 16.10 -3.66
N LYS A 173 -9.38 16.45 -4.83
CA LYS A 173 -8.00 16.96 -4.95
C LYS A 173 -6.96 16.00 -4.32
N GLY A 174 -7.20 14.69 -4.38
CA GLY A 174 -6.34 13.71 -3.73
C GLY A 174 -5.07 13.32 -4.52
N GLY A 175 -4.77 13.96 -5.65
CA GLY A 175 -3.51 13.75 -6.35
C GLY A 175 -3.46 14.43 -7.72
N ASN A 176 -2.31 14.29 -8.39
CA ASN A 176 -2.08 14.72 -9.76
C ASN A 176 -1.28 13.67 -10.53
N ASN A 177 -1.58 13.46 -11.82
CA ASN A 177 -0.79 12.54 -12.65
C ASN A 177 0.56 13.19 -12.98
N ARG A 178 1.66 12.54 -12.59
CA ARG A 178 3.04 12.99 -12.84
C ARG A 178 3.63 12.47 -14.16
N SER A 179 2.91 11.63 -14.90
CA SER A 179 3.32 11.12 -16.22
C SER A 179 2.20 11.19 -17.27
N PRO A 180 1.57 12.37 -17.50
CA PRO A 180 0.36 12.46 -18.31
C PRO A 180 0.58 12.03 -19.76
N LYS A 181 1.77 12.23 -20.33
CA LYS A 181 2.09 11.75 -21.69
C LYS A 181 2.07 10.22 -21.79
N ALA A 182 2.50 9.51 -20.74
CA ALA A 182 2.47 8.06 -20.70
C ALA A 182 1.02 7.56 -20.60
N TYR A 183 0.20 8.17 -19.74
CA TYR A 183 -1.23 7.88 -19.68
C TYR A 183 -1.93 8.11 -21.04
N LEU A 184 -1.64 9.22 -21.73
CA LEU A 184 -2.23 9.54 -23.04
C LEU A 184 -1.83 8.55 -24.15
N ALA A 185 -0.77 7.76 -23.95
CA ALA A 185 -0.36 6.70 -24.88
C ALA A 185 -1.26 5.44 -24.79
N ASN A 186 -2.08 5.31 -23.74
CA ASN A 186 -3.08 4.26 -23.65
C ASN A 186 -4.15 4.42 -24.75
N PRO A 187 -4.72 3.31 -25.28
CA PRO A 187 -5.78 3.33 -26.27
C PRO A 187 -6.91 4.30 -25.92
N ALA A 188 -7.35 5.12 -26.89
CA ALA A 188 -8.39 6.11 -26.66
C ALA A 188 -9.71 5.48 -26.16
N SER A 189 -10.05 4.28 -26.63
CA SER A 189 -11.23 3.54 -26.20
C SER A 189 -11.17 3.10 -24.74
N GLU A 190 -9.98 2.78 -24.22
CA GLU A 190 -9.78 2.44 -22.81
C GLU A 190 -9.88 3.69 -21.94
N ARG A 191 -9.21 4.78 -22.33
CA ARG A 191 -9.26 6.04 -21.59
C ARG A 191 -10.68 6.60 -21.45
N ALA A 192 -11.55 6.38 -22.43
CA ALA A 192 -12.95 6.78 -22.39
C ALA A 192 -13.79 6.05 -21.32
N LEU A 193 -13.26 4.99 -20.69
CA LEU A 193 -13.92 4.28 -19.58
C LEU A 193 -13.71 4.97 -18.22
N TYR A 194 -12.89 6.00 -18.15
CA TYR A 194 -12.50 6.68 -16.93
C TYR A 194 -12.69 8.20 -17.06
N ASP A 195 -13.14 8.84 -15.99
CA ASP A 195 -13.37 10.29 -15.97
C ASP A 195 -12.08 11.11 -15.76
N SER A 196 -10.98 10.44 -15.39
CA SER A 196 -9.72 11.06 -15.00
C SER A 196 -8.52 10.18 -15.37
N ASN A 197 -7.33 10.80 -15.38
CA ASN A 197 -6.05 10.11 -15.55
C ASN A 197 -5.42 9.65 -14.23
N ILE A 198 -6.17 9.75 -13.13
CA ILE A 198 -5.85 9.17 -11.82
C ILE A 198 -7.10 8.50 -11.27
N ASP A 199 -6.94 7.47 -10.44
CA ASP A 199 -8.04 6.93 -9.65
C ASP A 199 -8.25 7.81 -8.41
N THR A 200 -9.42 8.43 -8.28
CA THR A 200 -9.76 9.30 -7.15
C THR A 200 -10.52 8.58 -6.04
N THR A 201 -10.72 7.27 -6.16
CA THR A 201 -11.57 6.49 -5.26
C THR A 201 -10.79 5.91 -4.08
N MET A 202 -11.15 6.29 -2.87
CA MET A 202 -10.79 5.57 -1.64
C MET A 202 -11.76 4.41 -1.43
N ARG A 203 -11.23 3.24 -1.04
CA ARG A 203 -12.01 2.02 -0.76
C ARG A 203 -11.69 1.57 0.65
N ALA A 204 -12.70 1.30 1.47
CA ALA A 204 -12.52 1.01 2.89
C ALA A 204 -13.23 -0.28 3.32
N LEU A 205 -12.54 -1.05 4.17
CA LEU A 205 -13.08 -2.13 4.97
C LEU A 205 -13.19 -1.65 6.41
N HIS A 206 -14.33 -1.91 7.03
CA HIS A 206 -14.65 -1.55 8.41
C HIS A 206 -14.87 -2.83 9.19
N PHE A 207 -14.17 -2.98 10.31
CA PHE A 207 -14.20 -4.18 11.13
C PHE A 207 -14.95 -3.89 12.43
N TYR A 208 -16.11 -4.50 12.60
CA TYR A 208 -16.94 -4.35 13.80
C TYR A 208 -16.94 -5.64 14.59
N ASN A 209 -17.06 -5.55 15.91
CA ASN A 209 -17.34 -6.71 16.75
C ASN A 209 -18.84 -7.00 16.84
N ASP A 210 -19.21 -8.09 17.52
CA ASP A 210 -20.61 -8.51 17.74
C ASP A 210 -21.46 -7.48 18.51
N GLU A 211 -20.83 -6.58 19.28
CA GLU A 211 -21.52 -5.48 19.97
C GLU A 211 -21.78 -4.26 19.07
N GLY A 212 -21.29 -4.30 17.83
CA GLY A 212 -21.37 -3.19 16.87
C GLY A 212 -20.33 -2.10 17.10
N LYS A 213 -19.31 -2.33 17.93
CA LYS A 213 -18.18 -1.41 18.11
C LYS A 213 -17.23 -1.54 16.92
N LEU A 214 -16.86 -0.42 16.31
CA LEU A 214 -15.79 -0.37 15.32
C LEU A 214 -14.45 -0.69 16.01
N ARG A 215 -13.68 -1.65 15.47
CA ARG A 215 -12.38 -2.10 16.01
C ARG A 215 -11.22 -1.71 15.10
N GLY A 216 -11.46 -1.64 13.79
CA GLY A 216 -10.43 -1.26 12.84
C GLY A 216 -11.00 -0.81 11.51
N VAL A 217 -10.17 -0.10 10.75
CA VAL A 217 -10.47 0.35 9.40
C VAL A 217 -9.25 0.11 8.52
N LEU A 218 -9.43 -0.58 7.40
CA LEU A 218 -8.40 -0.77 6.38
C LEU A 218 -8.87 -0.14 5.08
N ALA A 219 -8.26 0.97 4.70
CA ALA A 219 -8.57 1.70 3.48
C ALA A 219 -7.42 1.63 2.46
N PHE A 220 -7.74 1.88 1.20
CA PHE A 220 -6.77 1.97 0.11
C PHE A 220 -7.06 3.21 -0.73
N TYR A 221 -6.02 4.02 -0.97
CA TYR A 221 -6.13 5.22 -1.79
C TYR A 221 -4.86 5.43 -2.66
N PRO A 222 -4.97 5.57 -3.99
CA PRO A 222 -3.82 5.64 -4.87
C PRO A 222 -3.23 7.05 -4.97
N VAL A 223 -2.38 7.39 -3.99
CA VAL A 223 -1.51 8.58 -4.03
C VAL A 223 -0.16 8.22 -3.42
N HIS A 224 0.95 8.68 -4.00
CA HIS A 224 2.26 8.52 -3.38
C HIS A 224 2.34 9.32 -2.06
N PRO A 225 2.92 8.75 -0.98
CA PRO A 225 3.28 9.48 0.23
C PRO A 225 4.66 10.14 0.07
N THR A 226 4.68 11.13 -0.83
CA THR A 226 5.83 11.97 -1.19
C THR A 226 5.53 13.45 -0.96
N SER A 227 4.66 13.77 0.01
CA SER A 227 4.41 15.16 0.42
C SER A 227 5.62 15.74 1.13
N LEU A 228 6.29 14.93 1.96
CA LEU A 228 7.63 15.18 2.46
C LEU A 228 8.62 14.83 1.33
N THR A 229 9.09 15.86 0.63
CA THR A 229 10.08 15.71 -0.45
C THR A 229 11.44 15.27 0.10
N GLY A 230 12.40 14.92 -0.78
CA GLY A 230 13.77 14.52 -0.39
C GLY A 230 14.61 15.57 0.37
N LYS A 231 14.01 16.70 0.74
CA LYS A 231 14.60 17.69 1.68
C LYS A 231 14.22 17.42 3.14
N ASN A 232 13.33 16.46 3.39
CA ASN A 232 12.93 16.05 4.72
C ASN A 232 14.02 15.18 5.36
N HIS A 233 14.19 15.31 6.67
CA HIS A 233 15.12 14.49 7.45
C HIS A 233 14.43 13.85 8.67
N LEU A 234 13.11 13.96 8.79
CA LEU A 234 12.35 13.45 9.91
C LEU A 234 11.60 12.19 9.51
N ILE A 235 11.70 11.13 10.31
CA ILE A 235 10.95 9.90 10.08
C ILE A 235 9.44 10.19 10.14
N SER A 236 8.67 9.64 9.19
CA SER A 236 7.22 9.81 9.13
C SER A 236 6.51 8.76 8.26
N GLY A 237 5.23 8.50 8.55
CA GLY A 237 4.28 7.87 7.62
C GLY A 237 3.74 8.79 6.51
N ASP A 238 4.26 10.02 6.40
CA ASP A 238 3.88 11.04 5.41
C ASP A 238 2.38 11.38 5.46
N ASN A 239 1.74 11.68 4.33
CA ASN A 239 0.33 12.07 4.27
C ASN A 239 -0.63 10.95 4.70
N LYS A 240 -0.30 9.67 4.46
CA LYS A 240 -1.10 8.53 4.89
C LYS A 240 -1.01 8.33 6.39
N GLY A 241 0.21 8.26 6.94
CA GLY A 241 0.42 8.12 8.39
C GLY A 241 -0.15 9.28 9.19
N TYR A 242 -0.16 10.50 8.64
CA TYR A 242 -0.85 11.63 9.28
C TYR A 242 -2.37 11.44 9.32
N ALA A 243 -2.98 10.99 8.23
CA ALA A 243 -4.42 10.71 8.19
C ALA A 243 -4.83 9.58 9.14
N GLU A 244 -4.02 8.52 9.21
CA GLU A 244 -4.20 7.42 10.17
C GLU A 244 -4.10 7.93 11.60
N PHE A 245 -3.07 8.71 11.93
CA PHE A 245 -2.90 9.30 13.25
C PHE A 245 -4.12 10.11 13.70
N LEU A 246 -4.66 10.97 12.82
CA LEU A 246 -5.84 11.77 13.15
C LEU A 246 -7.07 10.89 13.48
N LEU A 247 -7.30 9.82 12.72
CA LEU A 247 -8.43 8.91 12.97
C LEU A 247 -8.21 8.08 14.23
N GLU A 248 -6.99 7.57 14.47
CA GLU A 248 -6.67 6.78 15.66
C GLU A 248 -6.68 7.63 16.95
N ASP A 249 -6.43 8.94 16.87
CA ASP A 249 -6.53 9.88 17.99
C ASP A 249 -7.98 10.24 18.32
N GLU A 250 -8.84 10.31 17.30
CA GLU A 250 -10.26 10.67 17.45
C GLU A 250 -11.16 9.49 17.82
N LEU A 251 -10.88 8.30 17.30
CA LEU A 251 -11.72 7.11 17.47
C LEU A 251 -11.30 6.30 18.70
N ASP A 252 -12.28 5.87 19.51
CA ASP A 252 -12.04 5.08 20.71
C ASP A 252 -11.56 3.66 20.39
N ASP A 253 -10.27 3.41 20.58
CA ASP A 253 -9.63 2.08 20.45
C ASP A 253 -9.86 1.45 19.07
N VAL A 254 -9.68 2.25 18.02
CA VAL A 254 -9.75 1.83 16.61
C VAL A 254 -8.37 1.93 15.96
N ILE A 255 -7.95 0.87 15.28
CA ILE A 255 -6.71 0.87 14.48
C ILE A 255 -7.04 1.16 13.01
N VAL A 256 -6.38 2.17 12.43
CA VAL A 256 -6.66 2.64 11.07
C VAL A 256 -5.43 2.49 10.19
N GLY A 257 -5.55 1.74 9.10
CA GLY A 257 -4.54 1.64 8.05
C GLY A 257 -5.04 2.21 6.73
N ILE A 258 -4.23 3.01 6.05
CA ILE A 258 -4.52 3.59 4.73
C ILE A 258 -3.41 3.16 3.79
N GLY A 259 -3.66 2.10 3.02
CA GLY A 259 -2.75 1.57 2.00
C GLY A 259 -2.61 2.46 0.77
N ILE A 260 -1.47 2.30 0.08
CA ILE A 260 -1.34 2.66 -1.33
C ILE A 260 -2.10 1.67 -2.21
N ALA A 261 -2.50 2.10 -3.39
CA ALA A 261 -3.07 1.22 -4.41
C ALA A 261 -2.28 1.42 -5.73
N ASN A 262 -2.96 1.63 -6.85
CA ASN A 262 -2.40 1.92 -8.17
C ASN A 262 -1.91 3.36 -8.30
N ALA A 263 -0.90 3.75 -7.52
CA ALA A 263 -0.43 5.14 -7.46
C ALA A 263 0.86 5.43 -8.26
N GLY A 264 1.33 4.51 -9.12
CA GLY A 264 2.65 4.57 -9.78
C GLY A 264 3.00 5.93 -10.40
N ASP A 265 2.01 6.60 -11.00
CA ASP A 265 2.08 7.91 -11.62
C ASP A 265 1.22 8.98 -10.93
N VAL A 266 0.82 8.77 -9.66
CA VAL A 266 0.00 9.70 -8.89
C VAL A 266 0.81 10.37 -7.78
N SER A 267 1.09 11.66 -7.97
CA SER A 267 1.76 12.54 -7.02
C SER A 267 0.76 13.18 -6.05
N PRO A 268 1.12 13.41 -4.77
CA PRO A 268 0.33 14.23 -3.85
C PRO A 268 0.52 15.74 -4.07
N ASN A 269 1.50 16.12 -4.89
CA ASN A 269 1.96 17.50 -5.07
C ASN A 269 1.23 18.15 -6.24
N LEU A 270 0.30 19.08 -5.94
CA LEU A 270 -0.61 19.65 -6.94
C LEU A 270 -0.10 20.93 -7.62
N VAL A 271 1.03 21.49 -7.18
CA VAL A 271 1.55 22.75 -7.73
C VAL A 271 2.77 22.48 -8.60
N ASP A 272 2.65 22.78 -9.90
CA ASP A 272 3.76 22.76 -10.85
C ASP A 272 4.64 24.01 -10.68
N ASN A 273 5.94 23.81 -10.46
CA ASN A 273 6.91 24.89 -10.33
C ASN A 273 7.39 25.45 -11.68
N GLY A 274 6.96 24.87 -12.81
CA GLY A 274 7.35 25.28 -14.17
C GLY A 274 8.78 24.89 -14.55
N ASN A 275 9.46 24.11 -13.71
CA ASN A 275 10.82 23.62 -13.93
C ASN A 275 10.90 22.08 -13.94
N GLY A 276 9.75 21.41 -14.14
CA GLY A 276 9.64 19.97 -14.08
C GLY A 276 9.63 19.41 -12.65
N THR A 277 9.30 20.21 -11.64
CA THR A 277 9.09 19.69 -10.27
C THR A 277 7.73 20.09 -9.77
N PHE A 278 7.13 19.23 -8.97
CA PHE A 278 5.90 19.53 -8.24
C PHE A 278 6.23 19.89 -6.80
N ARG A 279 5.36 20.68 -6.19
CA ARG A 279 5.35 20.93 -4.75
C ARG A 279 3.93 20.83 -4.20
N GLY A 280 3.84 20.59 -2.90
CA GLY A 280 2.57 20.67 -2.19
C GLY A 280 2.02 22.08 -2.10
N GLU A 281 0.76 22.17 -1.69
CA GLU A 281 0.01 23.43 -1.55
C GLU A 281 0.36 24.18 -0.25
N GLY A 282 0.99 23.51 0.73
CA GLY A 282 1.40 24.10 1.99
C GLY A 282 2.59 25.04 1.85
N LYS A 283 2.81 25.89 2.88
CA LYS A 283 3.99 26.75 2.98
C LYS A 283 5.23 25.95 3.37
N THR A 284 5.04 24.80 4.03
CA THR A 284 6.09 23.85 4.40
C THR A 284 5.79 22.46 3.86
N LEU A 285 6.79 21.57 3.90
CA LEU A 285 6.61 20.15 3.55
C LEU A 285 5.62 19.46 4.50
N ILE A 286 5.72 19.76 5.80
CA ILE A 286 4.81 19.24 6.82
C ILE A 286 3.38 19.70 6.55
N GLU A 287 3.17 21.01 6.33
CA GLU A 287 1.84 21.54 5.99
C GLU A 287 1.28 20.91 4.71
N SER A 288 2.14 20.61 3.73
CA SER A 288 1.72 19.91 2.51
C SER A 288 1.27 18.46 2.78
N ALA A 289 2.01 17.74 3.63
CA ALA A 289 1.62 16.40 4.07
C ALA A 289 0.31 16.42 4.86
N GLU A 290 0.13 17.42 5.73
CA GLU A 290 -1.10 17.61 6.49
C GLU A 290 -2.30 17.93 5.62
N ILE A 291 -2.15 18.77 4.58
CA ILE A 291 -3.23 19.09 3.64
C ILE A 291 -3.68 17.82 2.89
N MET A 292 -2.74 17.04 2.35
CA MET A 292 -3.07 15.81 1.64
C MET A 292 -3.63 14.74 2.57
N GLY A 293 -3.06 14.61 3.77
CA GLY A 293 -3.56 13.68 4.79
C GLY A 293 -4.96 14.06 5.26
N LYS A 294 -5.27 15.35 5.44
CA LYS A 294 -6.64 15.81 5.77
C LYS A 294 -7.66 15.43 4.71
N ARG A 295 -7.32 15.44 3.42
CA ARG A 295 -8.23 14.99 2.35
C ARG A 295 -8.58 13.50 2.49
N GLN A 296 -7.58 12.67 2.79
CA GLN A 296 -7.78 11.25 3.06
C GLN A 296 -8.59 11.04 4.35
N TYR A 297 -8.24 11.75 5.43
CA TYR A 297 -8.96 11.76 6.71
C TYR A 297 -10.45 12.11 6.53
N TYR A 298 -10.78 13.24 5.89
CA TYR A 298 -12.16 13.67 5.73
C TYR A 298 -12.98 12.66 4.91
N THR A 299 -12.38 12.09 3.88
CA THR A 299 -13.03 11.06 3.06
C THR A 299 -13.29 9.81 3.89
N LEU A 300 -12.28 9.33 4.63
CA LEU A 300 -12.41 8.10 5.42
C LEU A 300 -13.35 8.27 6.62
N SER A 301 -13.32 9.43 7.29
CA SER A 301 -14.28 9.80 8.34
C SER A 301 -15.71 9.75 7.80
N ALA A 302 -15.97 10.37 6.63
CA ALA A 302 -17.29 10.30 5.99
C ALA A 302 -17.69 8.86 5.59
N LEU A 303 -16.72 8.00 5.23
CA LEU A 303 -16.98 6.59 4.95
C LEU A 303 -17.26 5.77 6.22
N ILE A 304 -16.64 6.11 7.35
CA ILE A 304 -16.90 5.45 8.64
C ILE A 304 -18.33 5.76 9.13
N GLU A 305 -18.80 6.99 8.93
CA GLU A 305 -20.16 7.42 9.31
C GLU A 305 -21.23 7.08 8.28
N GLY A 306 -20.82 6.77 7.05
CA GLY A 306 -21.71 6.59 5.91
C GLY A 306 -22.28 5.17 5.77
N ASP A 307 -23.19 5.03 4.80
CA ASP A 307 -23.71 3.73 4.41
C ASP A 307 -22.58 2.81 3.91
N SER A 308 -22.68 1.53 4.28
CA SER A 308 -21.73 0.50 3.89
C SER A 308 -22.44 -0.81 3.63
N GLU A 309 -21.85 -1.65 2.78
CA GLU A 309 -22.35 -2.97 2.44
C GLU A 309 -21.75 -4.00 3.39
N LEU A 310 -22.56 -4.96 3.86
CA LEU A 310 -22.06 -6.09 4.62
C LEU A 310 -21.29 -7.02 3.68
N ILE A 311 -20.09 -7.45 4.08
CA ILE A 311 -19.35 -8.49 3.36
C ILE A 311 -19.80 -9.86 3.84
N GLU A 312 -20.16 -10.71 2.88
CA GLU A 312 -20.50 -12.11 3.08
C GLU A 312 -19.66 -12.97 2.13
N GLY A 313 -19.29 -14.16 2.56
CA GLY A 313 -18.50 -15.14 1.81
C GLY A 313 -17.33 -15.74 2.59
N SER A 314 -16.83 -16.87 2.13
CA SER A 314 -15.68 -17.55 2.73
C SER A 314 -14.37 -16.78 2.54
N VAL A 315 -13.45 -16.96 3.49
CA VAL A 315 -12.08 -16.45 3.40
C VAL A 315 -11.22 -17.44 2.62
N VAL A 316 -10.56 -16.97 1.56
CA VAL A 316 -9.66 -17.76 0.72
C VAL A 316 -8.40 -16.95 0.43
N ALA A 317 -7.24 -17.61 0.46
CA ALA A 317 -5.95 -17.00 0.23
C ALA A 317 -5.12 -17.91 -0.67
N ASN A 318 -4.46 -17.34 -1.69
CA ASN A 318 -3.61 -18.07 -2.62
C ASN A 318 -2.40 -17.20 -2.99
N LEU A 319 -1.22 -17.82 -3.02
CA LEU A 319 0.02 -17.20 -3.45
C LEU A 319 0.75 -18.10 -4.45
N SER A 320 1.43 -17.47 -5.41
CA SER A 320 2.35 -18.14 -6.32
C SER A 320 3.63 -17.35 -6.47
N TYR A 321 4.78 -18.02 -6.31
CA TYR A 321 6.07 -17.47 -6.70
C TYR A 321 6.28 -17.67 -8.19
N ILE A 322 6.54 -16.59 -8.91
CA ILE A 322 6.70 -16.60 -10.36
C ILE A 322 8.08 -16.04 -10.71
N ASP A 323 8.81 -16.74 -11.58
CA ASP A 323 10.04 -16.23 -12.18
C ASP A 323 9.70 -15.24 -13.31
N PHE A 324 9.60 -13.96 -12.94
CA PHE A 324 9.28 -12.86 -13.86
C PHE A 324 10.35 -12.63 -14.94
N ALA A 325 11.52 -13.27 -14.89
CA ALA A 325 12.53 -13.13 -15.94
C ALA A 325 12.15 -13.83 -17.26
N LYS A 326 11.14 -14.70 -17.26
CA LYS A 326 10.81 -15.58 -18.39
C LYS A 326 9.34 -15.99 -18.50
N VAL A 327 8.41 -15.17 -17.99
CA VAL A 327 6.97 -15.44 -18.10
C VAL A 327 6.55 -15.33 -19.56
N SER A 328 5.83 -16.33 -20.06
CA SER A 328 5.25 -16.30 -21.41
C SER A 328 3.83 -15.74 -21.37
N LEU A 329 3.47 -14.89 -22.33
CA LEU A 329 2.18 -14.23 -22.43
C LEU A 329 1.26 -15.00 -23.39
N ASN A 330 0.13 -15.47 -22.87
CA ASN A 330 -0.84 -16.18 -23.69
C ASN A 330 -1.55 -15.23 -24.66
N GLY A 331 -1.76 -15.66 -25.91
CA GLY A 331 -2.47 -14.88 -26.92
C GLY A 331 -1.65 -13.74 -27.55
N VAL A 332 -0.37 -13.59 -27.18
CA VAL A 332 0.54 -12.60 -27.78
C VAL A 332 1.61 -13.34 -28.58
N ASN A 333 1.79 -12.96 -29.84
CA ASN A 333 2.81 -13.53 -30.71
C ASN A 333 3.96 -12.56 -30.89
N ALA A 334 5.19 -13.07 -30.82
CA ALA A 334 6.37 -12.34 -31.26
C ALA A 334 6.23 -11.95 -32.75
N THR A 335 6.73 -10.77 -33.08
CA THR A 335 6.78 -10.27 -34.46
C THR A 335 8.23 -10.05 -34.88
N ALA A 336 8.50 -9.86 -36.18
CA ALA A 336 9.85 -9.53 -36.63
C ALA A 336 10.37 -8.22 -36.01
N ASP A 337 9.49 -7.24 -35.80
CA ASP A 337 9.82 -5.94 -35.21
C ASP A 337 9.87 -5.97 -33.68
N ASN A 338 9.16 -6.91 -33.05
CA ASN A 338 9.18 -7.14 -31.61
C ASN A 338 9.28 -8.66 -31.31
N PRO A 339 10.49 -9.24 -31.41
CA PRO A 339 10.70 -10.69 -31.29
C PRO A 339 10.54 -11.23 -29.86
N TYR A 340 10.33 -10.34 -28.88
CA TYR A 340 10.17 -10.68 -27.47
C TYR A 340 8.78 -10.29 -26.92
N ALA A 341 7.83 -9.90 -27.79
CA ALA A 341 6.51 -9.43 -27.38
C ALA A 341 5.70 -10.47 -26.59
N ASP A 342 6.02 -11.75 -26.77
CA ASP A 342 5.32 -12.90 -26.20
C ASP A 342 5.81 -13.29 -24.80
N ARG A 343 6.72 -12.54 -24.20
CA ARG A 343 7.31 -12.87 -22.89
C ARG A 343 7.79 -11.65 -22.11
N THR A 344 8.00 -11.83 -20.82
CA THR A 344 8.75 -10.88 -19.99
C THR A 344 10.26 -11.03 -20.18
N CYS A 345 11.03 -10.04 -19.73
CA CYS A 345 12.48 -10.04 -19.77
C CYS A 345 13.09 -10.07 -18.36
N PRO A 346 14.36 -10.45 -18.22
CA PRO A 346 15.11 -10.18 -16.99
C PRO A 346 15.10 -8.70 -16.65
N ALA A 347 15.18 -8.36 -15.36
CA ALA A 347 15.11 -6.97 -14.91
C ALA A 347 16.22 -6.11 -15.52
N VAL A 348 15.83 -5.01 -16.15
CA VAL A 348 16.72 -3.99 -16.71
C VAL A 348 16.11 -2.61 -16.44
N LEU A 349 16.93 -1.68 -15.97
CA LEU A 349 16.51 -0.27 -15.80
C LEU A 349 16.95 0.54 -17.02
N GLY A 350 16.01 1.25 -17.62
CA GLY A 350 16.30 2.21 -18.68
C GLY A 350 16.98 3.48 -18.15
N GLN A 351 17.62 4.25 -19.03
CA GLN A 351 18.34 5.46 -18.66
C GLN A 351 17.47 6.49 -17.91
N ASN A 352 16.17 6.55 -18.23
CA ASN A 352 15.23 7.50 -17.65
C ASN A 352 14.97 7.24 -16.15
N PHE A 353 15.32 6.05 -15.64
CA PHE A 353 15.34 5.78 -14.20
C PHE A 353 16.21 6.81 -13.46
N GLY A 354 17.33 7.23 -14.06
CA GLY A 354 18.22 8.23 -13.49
C GLY A 354 17.62 9.64 -13.43
N ALA A 355 16.53 9.93 -14.13
CA ALA A 355 15.93 11.27 -14.15
C ALA A 355 15.11 11.61 -12.90
N GLY A 356 14.71 10.59 -12.12
CA GLY A 356 13.70 10.74 -11.08
C GLY A 356 12.34 11.12 -11.66
N THR A 357 11.54 11.84 -10.89
CA THR A 357 10.20 12.31 -11.28
C THR A 357 9.99 13.78 -10.88
N GLU A 358 8.79 14.30 -11.08
CA GLU A 358 8.37 15.62 -10.61
C GLU A 358 8.38 15.74 -9.07
N ASP A 359 8.22 14.63 -8.32
CA ASP A 359 8.24 14.62 -6.85
C ASP A 359 9.66 14.63 -6.27
N GLY A 360 10.66 14.25 -7.07
CA GLY A 360 12.05 14.16 -6.67
C GLY A 360 12.92 13.89 -7.88
N ARG A 361 13.73 14.88 -8.27
CA ARG A 361 14.62 14.79 -9.43
C ARG A 361 15.85 13.97 -9.08
N GLY A 362 16.22 13.10 -10.02
CA GLY A 362 17.38 12.22 -9.89
C GLY A 362 18.67 12.88 -10.33
N VAL A 363 19.55 12.07 -10.93
CA VAL A 363 20.88 12.48 -11.38
C VAL A 363 20.79 13.46 -12.54
N GLY A 364 21.51 14.58 -12.42
CA GLY A 364 21.60 15.58 -13.49
C GLY A 364 22.10 15.00 -14.82
N GLY A 365 21.53 15.47 -15.92
CA GLY A 365 21.86 15.00 -17.27
C GLY A 365 20.99 13.86 -17.80
N PHE A 366 20.09 13.31 -16.97
CA PHE A 366 18.98 12.46 -17.42
C PHE A 366 17.69 13.27 -17.53
N THR A 367 16.81 12.86 -18.43
CA THR A 367 15.49 13.48 -18.61
C THR A 367 14.47 12.39 -18.89
N GLU A 368 13.29 12.52 -18.28
CA GLU A 368 12.19 11.60 -18.52
C GLU A 368 11.75 11.61 -19.99
N GLY A 369 11.34 10.45 -20.48
CA GLY A 369 10.88 10.30 -21.86
C GLY A 369 11.96 10.43 -22.94
N ASP A 370 13.26 10.52 -22.58
CA ASP A 370 14.33 10.46 -23.58
C ASP A 370 14.49 9.02 -24.11
N LEU A 371 14.06 8.82 -25.36
CA LEU A 371 14.17 7.53 -26.05
C LEU A 371 15.51 7.40 -26.81
N LYS A 372 16.33 8.44 -26.86
CA LYS A 372 17.65 8.39 -27.50
C LYS A 372 18.65 7.85 -26.48
N ALA A 373 19.09 6.61 -26.71
CA ALA A 373 20.08 5.97 -25.84
C ALA A 373 21.35 6.83 -25.69
N ASN A 374 21.68 7.18 -24.46
CA ASN A 374 22.92 7.86 -24.13
C ASN A 374 24.10 6.91 -24.41
N LYS A 375 24.95 7.30 -25.37
CA LYS A 375 26.05 6.46 -25.86
C LYS A 375 27.05 6.10 -24.76
N LEU A 376 27.34 7.03 -23.85
CA LEU A 376 28.28 6.80 -22.75
C LEU A 376 27.73 5.75 -21.78
N PHE A 377 26.49 5.92 -21.31
CA PHE A 377 25.87 4.98 -20.38
C PHE A 377 25.60 3.61 -21.00
N ARG A 378 25.23 3.56 -22.29
CA ARG A 378 25.14 2.28 -23.01
C ARG A 378 26.47 1.54 -23.03
N THR A 379 27.57 2.26 -23.21
CA THR A 379 28.92 1.69 -23.22
C THR A 379 29.33 1.21 -21.83
N LEU A 380 29.14 2.04 -20.79
CA LEU A 380 29.43 1.68 -19.41
C LEU A 380 28.60 0.49 -18.93
N GLY A 381 27.29 0.49 -19.21
CA GLY A 381 26.40 -0.63 -18.89
C GLY A 381 26.88 -1.93 -19.52
N ALA A 382 27.25 -1.91 -20.81
CA ALA A 382 27.76 -3.08 -21.51
C ALA A 382 29.09 -3.62 -20.97
N ILE A 383 29.94 -2.76 -20.38
CA ILE A 383 31.20 -3.15 -19.72
C ILE A 383 30.92 -3.80 -18.36
N ILE A 384 29.96 -3.25 -17.60
CA ILE A 384 29.63 -3.73 -16.24
C ILE A 384 28.88 -5.07 -16.32
N LYS A 385 27.85 -5.17 -17.17
CA LYS A 385 27.05 -6.38 -17.35
C LYS A 385 26.40 -6.38 -18.74
N LYS A 386 26.59 -7.45 -19.50
CA LYS A 386 25.91 -7.61 -20.79
C LYS A 386 24.40 -7.56 -20.57
N THR A 387 23.70 -6.75 -21.37
CA THR A 387 22.23 -6.73 -21.39
C THR A 387 21.72 -8.14 -21.67
N PRO A 388 20.85 -8.68 -20.80
CA PRO A 388 20.20 -9.97 -21.05
C PRO A 388 19.50 -9.95 -22.41
N LYS A 389 19.65 -11.03 -23.17
CA LYS A 389 19.04 -11.18 -24.50
C LYS A 389 17.71 -11.90 -24.43
#